data_AF-A0A6I7WZU8-F1
#
_entry.id   AF-A0A6I7WZU8-F1
#
_cell.length_a   1.000
_cell.length_b   1.000
_cell.length_c   1.000
_cell.angle_alpha   90.00
_cell.angle_beta   90.00
_cell.angle_gamma   90.00
#
_symmetry.space_group_name_H-M   'P 1'
#
loop_
_entity.id
_entity.type
_entity.pdbx_description
1 polymer ?
#
loop_
_entity_poly.entity_id
_entity_poly.type
_entity_poly.pdbx_seq_one_letter_code
_entity_poly.pdbx_strand_id
1 'polypeptide(L)' 'TIKRHWDGIVSWKKSQINNGILEGLNSVLQAAKRKARGYKMQHFKTIAYLLTGKLDFSKINANCLPT' A
#
# COMPACT_ATOMS: atom_id res chain seq x y z
N THR A 1 30.56 -12.72 -11.43
CA THR A 1 29.10 -12.65 -11.66
C THR A 1 28.31 -12.13 -10.45
N ILE A 2 28.67 -12.46 -9.20
CA ILE A 2 28.04 -11.89 -7.98
C ILE A 2 28.62 -10.51 -7.58
N LYS A 3 29.92 -10.26 -7.84
CA LYS A 3 30.59 -8.98 -7.50
C LYS A 3 29.96 -7.72 -8.12
N ARG A 4 29.29 -7.84 -9.28
CA ARG A 4 28.65 -6.69 -9.99
C ARG A 4 27.34 -6.23 -9.35
N HIS A 5 26.72 -7.05 -8.50
CA HIS A 5 25.45 -6.75 -7.83
C HIS A 5 25.61 -6.50 -6.33
N TRP A 6 26.85 -6.40 -5.85
CA TRP A 6 27.16 -6.22 -4.42
C TRP A 6 26.58 -4.91 -3.87
N ASP A 7 26.63 -3.83 -4.66
CA ASP A 7 26.00 -2.55 -4.31
C ASP A 7 24.48 -2.67 -4.13
N GLY A 8 23.82 -3.48 -4.97
CA GLY A 8 22.39 -3.78 -4.85
C GLY A 8 22.06 -4.55 -3.57
N ILE A 9 22.90 -5.51 -3.20
CA ILE A 9 22.73 -6.34 -1.98
C ILE A 9 22.97 -5.50 -0.72
N VAL A 10 23.99 -4.63 -0.71
CA VAL A 10 24.28 -3.73 0.41
C VAL A 10 23.18 -2.66 0.56
N SER A 11 22.66 -2.13 -0.55
CA SER A 11 21.52 -1.21 -0.56
C SER A 11 20.23 -1.86 -0.04
N TRP A 12 19.95 -3.10 -0.46
CA TRP A 12 18.83 -3.91 0.05
C TRP A 12 18.93 -4.15 1.56
N LYS A 13 20.13 -4.44 2.07
CA LYS A 13 20.38 -4.66 3.51
C LYS A 13 20.23 -3.37 4.34
N LYS A 14 20.56 -2.20 3.77
CA LYS A 14 20.38 -0.88 4.41
C LYS A 14 18.95 -0.37 4.37
N SER A 15 18.27 -0.52 3.25
CA SER A 15 16.89 -0.05 3.05
C SER A 15 15.83 -1.01 3.58
N GLN A 16 16.17 -2.30 3.70
CA GLN A 16 15.23 -3.41 3.95
C GLN A 16 14.07 -3.48 2.95
N ILE A 17 14.14 -2.76 1.83
CA ILE A 17 13.14 -2.78 0.76
C ILE A 17 13.38 -4.05 -0.05
N ASN A 18 12.73 -5.13 0.34
CA ASN A 18 12.69 -6.37 -0.43
C ASN A 18 11.53 -6.35 -1.44
N ASN A 19 11.61 -7.24 -2.42
CA ASN A 19 10.51 -7.43 -3.38
C ASN A 19 9.20 -7.77 -2.67
N GLY A 20 9.24 -8.43 -1.51
CA GLY A 20 8.04 -8.74 -0.72
C GLY A 20 7.28 -7.52 -0.21
N ILE A 21 7.97 -6.45 0.22
CA ILE A 21 7.34 -5.18 0.62
C ILE A 21 6.75 -4.50 -0.62
N LEU A 22 7.47 -4.54 -1.74
CA LEU A 22 7.02 -3.96 -3.00
C LEU A 22 5.78 -4.71 -3.55
N GLU A 23 5.76 -6.03 -3.43
CA GLU A 23 4.64 -6.91 -3.80
C GLU A 23 3.44 -6.73 -2.87
N GLY A 24 3.68 -6.58 -1.56
CA GLY A 24 2.64 -6.24 -0.59
C GLY A 24 1.98 -4.90 -0.93
N LEU A 25 2.78 -3.88 -1.23
CA LEU A 25 2.29 -2.55 -1.61
C LEU A 25 1.55 -2.58 -2.96
N ASN A 26 2.05 -3.34 -3.93
CA ASN A 26 1.39 -3.56 -5.21
C ASN A 26 0.04 -4.27 -5.04
N SER A 27 -0.05 -5.27 -4.16
CA SER A 27 -1.31 -5.98 -3.87
C SER A 27 -2.36 -5.05 -3.27
N VAL A 28 -1.97 -4.16 -2.34
CA VAL A 28 -2.87 -3.16 -1.74
C VAL A 28 -3.36 -2.15 -2.78
N LEU A 29 -2.46 -1.63 -3.62
CA LEU A 29 -2.81 -0.70 -4.71
C LEU A 29 -3.72 -1.36 -5.75
N GLN A 30 -3.49 -2.63 -6.09
CA GLN A 30 -4.36 -3.38 -7.00
C GLN A 30 -5.75 -3.62 -6.39
N ALA A 31 -5.83 -3.94 -5.10
CA ALA A 31 -7.10 -4.05 -4.39
C ALA A 31 -7.87 -2.72 -4.38
N ALA A 32 -7.18 -1.61 -4.12
CA ALA A 32 -7.74 -0.25 -4.22
C ALA A 32 -8.24 0.04 -5.64
N LYS A 33 -7.48 -0.34 -6.68
CA LYS A 33 -7.87 -0.15 -8.09
C LYS A 33 -9.10 -0.98 -8.46
N ARG A 34 -9.19 -2.23 -7.98
CA ARG A 34 -10.37 -3.08 -8.15
C ARG A 34 -11.61 -2.47 -7.48
N LYS A 35 -11.48 -1.98 -6.24
CA LYS A 35 -12.56 -1.30 -5.51
C LYS A 35 -12.96 0.03 -6.15
N ALA A 36 -12.02 0.74 -6.74
CA ALA A 36 -12.26 1.98 -7.48
C ALA A 36 -12.85 1.76 -8.89
N ARG A 37 -12.95 0.52 -9.37
CA ARG A 37 -13.47 0.22 -10.71
C ARG A 37 -14.94 0.62 -10.78
N GLY A 38 -15.29 1.50 -11.71
CA GLY A 38 -16.62 2.10 -11.85
C GLY A 38 -16.73 3.53 -11.29
N TYR A 39 -15.72 4.00 -10.55
CA TYR A 39 -15.60 5.39 -10.12
C TYR A 39 -14.69 6.18 -11.06
N LYS A 40 -14.87 7.51 -11.14
CA LYS A 40 -13.95 8.39 -11.87
C LYS A 40 -12.53 8.28 -11.29
N MET A 41 -11.52 8.43 -12.16
CA MET A 41 -10.09 8.29 -11.80
C MET A 41 -9.66 9.12 -10.58
N GLN A 42 -10.31 10.27 -10.35
CA GLN A 42 -10.06 11.13 -9.19
C GLN A 42 -10.34 10.43 -7.84
N HIS A 43 -11.26 9.46 -7.80
CA HIS A 43 -11.62 8.74 -6.57
C HIS A 43 -10.63 7.63 -6.19
N PHE A 44 -9.70 7.26 -7.07
CA PHE A 44 -8.68 6.25 -6.78
C PHE A 44 -7.78 6.68 -5.60
N LYS A 45 -7.36 7.95 -5.56
CA LYS A 45 -6.54 8.49 -4.48
C LYS A 45 -7.26 8.42 -3.13
N THR A 46 -8.55 8.72 -3.12
CA THR A 46 -9.40 8.61 -1.93
C THR A 46 -9.49 7.17 -1.45
N ILE A 47 -9.76 6.22 -2.35
CA ILE A 47 -9.88 4.80 -2.00
C ILE A 47 -8.54 4.23 -1.52
N ALA A 48 -7.42 4.64 -2.12
CA ALA A 48 -6.10 4.29 -1.64
C ALA A 48 -5.87 4.80 -0.20
N TYR A 49 -6.23 6.06 0.08
CA TYR A 49 -6.16 6.64 1.43
C TYR A 49 -7.06 5.92 2.43
N LEU A 50 -8.27 5.54 2.02
CA LEU A 50 -9.19 4.78 2.87
C LEU A 50 -8.65 3.39 3.21
N LEU A 51 -7.97 2.71 2.25
CA LEU A 51 -7.38 1.40 2.48
C LEU A 51 -6.11 1.44 3.34
N THR A 52 -5.23 2.43 3.12
CA THR A 52 -3.91 2.48 3.79
C THR A 52 -3.91 3.29 5.07
N GLY A 53 -4.84 4.24 5.21
CA GLY A 53 -4.83 5.24 6.27
C GLY A 53 -5.20 4.74 7.66
N LYS A 54 -5.58 3.46 7.82
CA LYS A 54 -6.08 2.89 9.10
C LYS A 54 -7.01 3.89 9.81
N LEU A 55 -7.99 4.40 9.06
CA LEU A 55 -8.87 5.44 9.55
C LEU A 55 -9.79 4.87 10.62
N ASP A 56 -9.73 5.46 11.80
CA ASP A 56 -10.59 5.12 12.92
C ASP A 56 -11.90 5.90 12.80
N PHE A 57 -12.89 5.28 12.18
CA PHE A 57 -14.21 5.88 11.99
C PHE A 57 -15.02 5.98 13.28
N SER A 58 -14.62 5.26 14.34
CA SER A 58 -15.28 5.34 15.65
C SER A 58 -15.06 6.70 16.33
N LYS A 59 -13.99 7.43 15.96
CA LYS A 59 -13.76 8.81 16.41
C LYS A 59 -14.68 9.85 15.75
N ILE A 60 -15.28 9.50 14.61
CA ILE A 60 -16.09 10.41 13.79
C ILE A 60 -17.58 10.09 13.97
N ASN A 61 -17.93 8.82 14.17
CA ASN A 61 -19.30 8.37 14.37
C ASN A 61 -19.36 7.29 15.46
N ALA A 62 -20.07 7.60 16.56
CA ALA A 62 -20.26 6.68 17.69
C ALA A 62 -21.02 5.39 17.31
N ASN A 63 -21.71 5.36 16.16
CA ASN A 63 -22.44 4.20 15.66
C ASN A 63 -21.66 3.35 14.64
N CYS A 64 -20.42 3.73 14.30
CA CYS A 64 -19.57 2.91 13.43
C CYS A 64 -18.79 1.89 14.25
N LEU A 65 -19.24 0.63 14.22
CA LEU A 65 -18.50 -0.50 14.77
C LEU A 65 -17.22 -0.74 13.96
N PRO A 66 -16.07 -1.00 14.62
CA PRO A 66 -14.85 -1.37 13.92
C PRO A 66 -15.04 -2.71 13.20
N THR A 67 -14.87 -2.71 11.88
CA THR A 67 -14.79 -3.93 11.05
C THR A 67 -13.42 -4.57 11.10
#